data_AF-A0A0L6JKP5-F1
#
_entry.id   AF-A0A0L6JKP5-F1
#
_cell.length_a   1.000
_cell.length_b   1.000
_cell.length_c   1.000
_cell.angle_alpha   90.00
_cell.angle_beta   90.00
_cell.angle_gamma   90.00
#
_symmetry.space_group_name_H-M   'P 1'
#
loop_
_entity.id
_entity.type
_entity.pdbx_description
1 polymer ?
#
loop_
_entity_poly.entity_id
_entity_poly.type
_entity_poly.pdbx_seq_one_letter_code
_entity_poly.pdbx_strand_id
1 'polypeptide(L)'
;MIRNQNLFNQGLELHGNINLYRAICLLVAVLQPSLVQIIKLTDPSMVDPWIGKYIFSVIAVILTILSYINKYMKNRMVVWVQGLLAITSLYIVYLNYLSSLAPIYCITLPIVVCCVSLLLNNINYVLIYEIIINVLAIAAAFLVKSPHTNRIYYLSFLIGISVFLYLYLRHMVKQQKKLAESQSKMKAIISAMPDMVFVLDDKGVVMECSLPKEYPTQKSMEMIGKKVYEIITEQVPANILNIIKEVLTTGKTRFLEYSHNVNGETRCFEANFAAIDNCQVVSIVRDITSHKSMEQKLKKNEAKYRSLFENMHNCFAHHRIIVNEDNKPVDYEFLEVNRAFEEYTGIKSEEIYGKKCLS
;
A
#
# COMPACT_ATOMS: atom_id res chain seq x y z
N MET A 1 -0.14 -19.95 8.17
CA MET A 1 0.47 -18.75 8.79
C MET A 1 -0.22 -17.43 8.45
N ILE A 2 -0.83 -17.26 7.27
CA ILE A 2 -1.50 -16.00 6.84
C ILE A 2 -2.78 -15.68 7.65
N ARG A 3 -3.45 -16.68 8.24
CA ARG A 3 -4.68 -16.49 9.03
C ARG A 3 -4.45 -15.82 10.40
N ASN A 4 -3.24 -15.90 10.95
CA ASN A 4 -2.89 -15.29 12.25
C ASN A 4 -2.39 -13.84 12.13
N GLN A 5 -1.89 -13.41 10.97
CA GLN A 5 -1.52 -12.00 10.75
C GLN A 5 -2.74 -11.09 10.64
N ASN A 6 -3.88 -11.58 10.13
CA ASN A 6 -5.13 -10.81 10.13
C ASN A 6 -5.69 -10.58 11.54
N LEU A 7 -5.52 -11.53 12.47
CA LEU A 7 -5.91 -11.34 13.87
C LEU A 7 -4.98 -10.35 14.59
N PHE A 8 -3.70 -10.31 14.22
CA PHE A 8 -2.74 -9.35 14.79
C PHE A 8 -2.96 -7.93 14.24
N ASN A 9 -3.27 -7.79 12.95
CA ASN A 9 -3.64 -6.49 12.37
C ASN A 9 -5.01 -6.01 12.86
N GLN A 10 -5.98 -6.91 13.09
CA GLN A 10 -7.23 -6.56 13.78
C GLN A 10 -7.00 -6.17 15.25
N GLY A 11 -5.97 -6.72 15.91
CA GLY A 11 -5.55 -6.32 17.25
C GLY A 11 -4.81 -4.98 17.32
N LEU A 12 -4.09 -4.60 16.25
CA LEU A 12 -3.42 -3.30 16.13
C LEU A 12 -4.38 -2.16 15.74
N GLU A 13 -5.45 -2.43 14.99
CA GLU A 13 -6.51 -1.44 14.71
C GLU A 13 -7.43 -1.16 15.93
N LEU A 14 -7.34 -1.98 16.98
CA LEU A 14 -8.04 -1.78 18.27
C LEU A 14 -7.29 -0.83 19.23
N HIS A 15 -6.08 -0.38 18.87
CA HIS A 15 -5.36 0.68 19.59
C HIS A 15 -5.77 2.07 19.06
N GLY A 16 -7.07 2.26 18.78
CA GLY A 16 -7.65 3.59 18.84
C GLY A 16 -7.23 4.21 20.18
N ASN A 17 -6.56 5.35 20.10
CA ASN A 17 -5.86 5.97 21.21
C ASN A 17 -6.76 5.94 22.45
N ILE A 18 -6.46 5.09 23.44
CA ILE A 18 -7.40 4.86 24.56
C ILE A 18 -7.75 6.16 25.31
N ASN A 19 -6.83 7.11 25.24
CA ASN A 19 -7.00 8.46 25.74
C ASN A 19 -8.10 9.23 24.99
N LEU A 20 -8.31 8.99 23.69
CA LEU A 20 -9.43 9.51 22.91
C LEU A 20 -10.76 9.01 23.47
N TYR A 21 -10.90 7.70 23.72
CA TYR A 21 -12.15 7.14 24.27
C TYR A 21 -12.42 7.65 25.69
N ARG A 22 -11.39 7.81 26.51
CA ARG A 22 -11.50 8.46 27.83
C ARG A 22 -11.94 9.92 27.70
N ALA A 23 -11.35 10.66 26.77
CA ALA A 23 -11.74 12.05 26.51
C ALA A 23 -13.21 12.15 26.05
N ILE A 24 -13.69 11.24 25.21
CA ILE A 24 -15.11 11.17 24.81
C ILE A 24 -16.01 10.93 26.02
N CYS A 25 -15.68 9.99 26.91
CA CYS A 25 -16.45 9.79 28.15
C CYS A 25 -16.46 11.04 29.03
N LEU A 26 -15.33 11.72 29.20
CA LEU A 26 -15.25 12.96 29.98
C LEU A 26 -16.07 14.08 29.33
N LEU A 27 -16.05 14.19 28.00
CA LEU A 27 -16.90 15.13 27.26
C LEU A 27 -18.37 14.83 27.50
N VAL A 28 -18.81 13.57 27.42
CA VAL A 28 -20.19 13.18 27.75
C VAL A 28 -20.54 13.54 29.20
N ALA A 29 -19.60 13.32 30.13
CA ALA A 29 -19.79 13.64 31.54
C ALA A 29 -20.02 15.14 31.79
N VAL A 30 -19.36 16.02 31.02
CA VAL A 30 -19.49 17.48 31.14
C VAL A 30 -20.67 18.03 30.34
N LEU A 31 -20.90 17.52 29.13
CA LEU A 31 -21.93 18.04 28.23
C LEU A 31 -23.34 17.74 28.75
N GLN A 32 -23.60 16.57 29.32
CA GLN A 32 -24.94 16.18 29.78
C GLN A 32 -25.50 17.10 30.90
N PRO A 33 -24.76 17.42 31.97
CA PRO A 33 -25.21 18.39 32.98
C PRO A 33 -25.30 19.82 32.45
N SER A 34 -24.38 20.20 31.55
CA SER A 34 -24.38 21.53 30.94
C SER A 34 -25.63 21.77 30.10
N LEU A 35 -26.10 20.74 29.39
CA LEU A 35 -27.36 20.79 28.62
C LEU A 35 -28.58 21.02 29.54
N VAL A 36 -28.61 20.47 30.76
CA VAL A 36 -29.69 20.75 31.73
C VAL A 36 -29.74 22.23 32.08
N GLN A 37 -28.56 22.86 32.29
CA GLN A 37 -28.49 24.29 32.62
C GLN A 37 -28.92 25.15 31.44
N ILE A 38 -28.45 24.84 30.22
CA ILE A 38 -28.81 25.55 29.00
C ILE A 38 -30.32 25.49 28.75
N ILE A 39 -30.94 24.32 28.95
CA ILE A 39 -32.38 24.13 28.77
C ILE A 39 -33.18 24.96 29.76
N LYS A 40 -32.80 24.96 31.06
CA LYS A 40 -33.45 25.80 32.07
C LYS A 40 -33.37 27.29 31.76
N LEU A 41 -32.28 27.75 31.13
CA LEU A 41 -32.12 29.14 30.70
C LEU A 41 -32.93 29.49 29.45
N THR A 42 -33.13 28.51 28.56
CA THR A 42 -33.78 28.73 27.25
C THR A 42 -35.31 28.61 27.34
N ASP A 43 -35.81 27.63 28.09
CA ASP A 43 -37.24 27.43 28.32
C ASP A 43 -37.49 26.89 29.74
N PRO A 44 -37.77 27.78 30.72
CA PRO A 44 -38.02 27.39 32.10
C PRO A 44 -39.27 26.53 32.31
N SER A 45 -40.19 26.53 31.33
CA SER A 45 -41.46 25.80 31.40
C SER A 45 -41.38 24.37 30.85
N MET A 46 -40.26 24.03 30.20
CA MET A 46 -40.05 22.72 29.59
C MET A 46 -39.80 21.64 30.64
N VAL A 47 -40.57 20.55 30.59
CA VAL A 47 -40.38 19.39 31.45
C VAL A 47 -39.14 18.61 30.98
N ASP A 48 -37.97 18.92 31.57
CA ASP A 48 -36.72 18.19 31.33
C ASP A 48 -36.44 17.15 32.44
N PRO A 49 -36.40 15.84 32.13
CA PRO A 49 -36.02 14.78 33.07
C PRO A 49 -34.52 14.82 33.40
N TRP A 50 -34.09 15.85 34.13
CA TRP A 50 -32.68 16.13 34.44
C TRP A 50 -31.94 14.93 35.08
N ILE A 51 -32.63 14.12 35.87
CA ILE A 51 -32.05 12.95 36.57
C ILE A 51 -31.36 11.98 35.58
N GLY A 52 -31.98 11.72 34.42
CA GLY A 52 -31.40 10.80 33.44
C GLY A 52 -30.05 11.27 32.88
N LYS A 53 -29.91 12.58 32.64
CA LYS A 53 -28.67 13.19 32.13
C LYS A 53 -27.53 13.12 33.15
N TYR A 54 -27.82 13.30 34.43
CA TYR A 54 -26.85 13.10 35.51
C TYR A 54 -26.44 11.63 35.65
N ILE A 55 -27.36 10.68 35.49
CA ILE A 55 -27.05 9.25 35.48
C ILE A 55 -26.05 8.91 34.36
N PHE A 56 -26.27 9.40 33.13
CA PHE A 56 -25.32 9.19 32.03
C PHE A 56 -23.94 9.81 32.29
N SER A 57 -23.90 10.99 32.92
CA SER A 57 -22.66 11.64 33.32
C SER A 57 -21.88 10.80 34.34
N VAL A 58 -22.57 10.30 35.38
CA VAL A 58 -21.98 9.43 36.39
C VAL A 58 -21.47 8.12 35.77
N ILE A 59 -22.25 7.49 34.88
CA ILE A 59 -21.82 6.27 34.18
C ILE A 59 -20.57 6.55 33.33
N ALA A 60 -20.49 7.69 32.64
CA ALA A 60 -19.32 8.06 31.84
C ALA A 60 -18.06 8.26 32.69
N VAL A 61 -18.19 8.89 33.86
CA VAL A 61 -17.09 9.03 34.84
C VAL A 61 -16.66 7.66 35.38
N ILE A 62 -17.61 6.81 35.77
CA ILE A 62 -17.33 5.45 36.25
C ILE A 62 -16.60 4.63 35.19
N LEU A 63 -17.05 4.66 33.93
CA LEU A 63 -16.38 3.97 32.82
C LEU A 63 -14.95 4.48 32.61
N THR A 64 -14.72 5.78 32.77
CA THR A 64 -13.38 6.39 32.68
C THR A 64 -12.48 5.90 33.82
N ILE A 65 -12.96 5.90 35.06
CA ILE A 65 -12.20 5.42 36.23
C ILE A 65 -11.90 3.92 36.11
N LEU A 66 -12.91 3.11 35.76
CA LEU A 66 -12.75 1.67 35.56
C LEU A 66 -11.78 1.33 34.42
N SER A 67 -11.66 2.20 33.41
CA SER A 67 -10.66 2.05 32.33
C SER A 67 -9.22 2.20 32.84
N TYR A 68 -8.96 2.89 33.94
CA TYR A 68 -7.64 2.95 34.56
C TYR A 68 -7.35 1.74 35.45
N ILE A 69 -8.37 1.20 36.12
CA ILE A 69 -8.21 0.16 37.14
C ILE A 69 -8.21 -1.25 36.52
N ASN A 70 -9.11 -1.52 35.58
CA ASN A 70 -9.35 -2.88 35.08
C ASN A 70 -8.85 -3.07 33.64
N LYS A 71 -7.91 -4.01 33.45
CA LYS A 71 -7.36 -4.38 32.13
C LYS A 71 -8.42 -4.89 31.15
N TYR A 72 -9.48 -5.54 31.62
CA TYR A 72 -10.59 -5.99 30.78
C TYR A 72 -11.37 -4.81 30.20
N MET A 73 -11.73 -3.84 31.04
CA MET A 73 -12.43 -2.62 30.65
C MET A 73 -11.57 -1.77 29.71
N LYS A 74 -10.27 -1.67 30.01
CA LYS A 74 -9.27 -1.01 29.17
C LYS A 74 -9.27 -1.58 27.75
N ASN A 75 -9.21 -2.90 27.62
CA ASN A 75 -9.11 -3.58 26.33
C ASN A 75 -10.42 -3.56 25.51
N ARG A 76 -11.58 -3.38 26.15
CA ARG A 76 -12.89 -3.30 25.49
C ARG A 76 -13.52 -1.91 25.57
N MET A 77 -12.72 -0.87 25.80
CA MET A 77 -13.23 0.47 26.08
C MET A 77 -14.14 0.98 24.95
N VAL A 78 -13.79 0.72 23.69
CA VAL A 78 -14.58 1.11 22.52
C VAL A 78 -16.02 0.58 22.61
N VAL A 79 -16.20 -0.68 22.98
CA VAL A 79 -17.52 -1.33 23.08
C VAL A 79 -18.37 -0.68 24.18
N TRP A 80 -17.75 -0.35 25.32
CA TRP A 80 -18.46 0.33 26.41
C TRP A 80 -18.88 1.75 26.06
N VAL A 81 -18.00 2.50 25.37
CA VAL A 81 -18.33 3.86 24.89
C VAL A 81 -19.43 3.81 23.84
N GLN A 82 -19.38 2.87 22.90
CA GLN A 82 -20.44 2.66 21.91
C GLN A 82 -21.78 2.31 22.59
N GLY A 83 -21.77 1.41 23.56
CA GLY A 83 -22.97 1.04 24.32
C GLY A 83 -23.57 2.23 25.08
N LEU A 84 -22.73 3.01 25.77
CA LEU A 84 -23.16 4.23 26.45
C LEU A 84 -23.81 5.20 25.46
N LEU A 85 -23.15 5.49 24.33
CA LEU A 85 -23.66 6.45 23.36
C LEU A 85 -24.95 5.95 22.68
N ALA A 86 -25.05 4.66 22.35
CA ALA A 86 -26.28 4.09 21.79
C ALA A 86 -27.47 4.20 22.75
N ILE A 87 -27.25 3.95 24.05
CA ILE A 87 -28.28 4.15 25.08
C ILE A 87 -28.65 5.64 25.19
N THR A 88 -27.67 6.55 25.10
CA THR A 88 -27.97 7.99 25.08
C THR A 88 -28.78 8.39 23.85
N SER A 89 -28.54 7.79 22.68
CA SER A 89 -29.35 8.05 21.48
C SER A 89 -30.81 7.62 21.67
N LEU A 90 -31.04 6.43 22.24
CA LEU A 90 -32.38 5.96 22.58
C LEU A 90 -33.07 6.89 23.59
N TYR A 91 -32.32 7.35 24.59
CA TYR A 91 -32.83 8.31 25.57
C TYR A 91 -33.19 9.65 24.93
N ILE A 92 -32.39 10.16 23.99
CA ILE A 92 -32.71 11.40 23.26
C ILE A 92 -33.96 11.22 22.37
N VAL A 93 -34.18 10.05 21.77
CA VAL A 93 -35.43 9.75 21.05
C VAL A 93 -36.63 9.80 22.00
N TYR A 94 -36.49 9.23 23.19
CA TYR A 94 -37.53 9.30 24.24
C TYR A 94 -37.80 10.75 24.70
N LEU A 95 -36.76 11.56 24.87
CA LEU A 95 -36.90 12.98 25.21
C LEU A 95 -37.55 13.80 24.08
N ASN A 96 -37.28 13.48 22.82
CA ASN A 96 -37.97 14.08 21.68
C ASN A 96 -39.48 13.80 21.71
N TYR A 97 -39.89 12.60 22.16
CA TYR A 97 -41.30 12.26 22.35
C TYR A 97 -41.92 13.04 23.52
N LEU A 98 -41.31 12.97 24.71
CA LEU A 98 -41.84 13.64 25.91
C LEU A 98 -41.94 15.16 25.77
N SER A 99 -40.93 15.76 25.14
CA SER A 99 -40.81 17.23 25.01
C SER A 99 -41.50 17.75 23.75
N SER A 100 -42.40 16.95 23.15
CA SER A 100 -43.16 17.31 21.95
C SER A 100 -42.30 17.90 20.82
N LEU A 101 -41.17 17.25 20.49
CA LEU A 101 -40.19 17.69 19.48
C LEU A 101 -39.61 19.09 19.76
N ALA A 102 -39.10 19.32 20.97
CA ALA A 102 -38.35 20.53 21.28
C ALA A 102 -37.09 20.66 20.38
N PRO A 103 -36.78 21.86 19.83
CA PRO A 103 -35.70 22.05 18.86
C PRO A 103 -34.32 21.56 19.33
N ILE A 104 -34.03 21.73 20.62
CA ILE A 104 -32.76 21.29 21.23
C ILE A 104 -32.54 19.78 21.06
N TYR A 105 -33.58 18.96 21.25
CA TYR A 105 -33.48 17.51 21.15
C TYR A 105 -33.45 17.03 19.70
N CYS A 106 -34.11 17.76 18.81
CA CYS A 106 -34.07 17.50 17.37
C CYS A 106 -32.67 17.71 16.78
N ILE A 107 -31.89 18.66 17.32
CA ILE A 107 -30.50 18.92 16.88
C ILE A 107 -29.50 17.98 17.57
N THR A 108 -29.71 17.63 18.84
CA THR A 108 -28.77 16.75 19.57
C THR A 108 -28.76 15.32 19.05
N LEU A 109 -29.90 14.76 18.61
CA LEU A 109 -29.97 13.37 18.17
C LEU A 109 -29.02 13.07 16.99
N PRO A 110 -29.03 13.85 15.89
CA PRO A 110 -28.16 13.56 14.76
C PRO A 110 -26.67 13.76 15.06
N ILE A 111 -26.32 14.67 15.96
CA ILE A 111 -24.93 14.86 16.41
C ILE A 111 -24.45 13.60 17.14
N VAL A 112 -25.25 13.08 18.06
CA VAL A 112 -24.88 11.86 18.81
C VAL A 112 -24.85 10.64 17.88
N VAL A 113 -25.79 10.51 16.95
CA VAL A 113 -25.78 9.46 15.92
C VAL A 113 -24.51 9.52 15.08
N CYS A 114 -24.11 10.71 14.62
CA CYS A 114 -22.86 10.89 13.87
C CYS A 114 -21.63 10.45 14.69
N CYS A 115 -21.56 10.84 15.97
CA CYS A 115 -20.49 10.41 16.88
C CYS A 115 -20.45 8.88 17.05
N VAL A 116 -21.61 8.22 17.23
CA VAL A 116 -21.68 6.76 17.39
C VAL A 116 -21.24 6.06 16.11
N SER A 117 -21.72 6.53 14.96
CA SER A 117 -21.41 5.97 13.64
C SER A 117 -19.93 6.09 13.29
N LEU A 118 -19.25 7.18 13.68
CA LEU A 118 -17.80 7.34 13.51
C LEU A 118 -16.98 6.39 14.39
N LEU A 119 -17.53 5.95 15.52
CA LEU A 119 -16.84 5.05 16.46
C LEU A 119 -17.02 3.57 16.09
N LEU A 120 -17.98 3.24 15.23
CA LEU A 120 -18.26 1.88 14.80
C LEU A 120 -17.37 1.50 13.61
N ASN A 121 -16.41 0.59 13.86
CA ASN A 121 -15.44 0.16 12.83
C ASN A 121 -16.04 -0.68 11.70
N ASN A 122 -17.26 -1.20 11.85
CA ASN A 122 -17.87 -2.09 10.87
C ASN A 122 -19.17 -1.50 10.34
N ILE A 123 -19.15 -1.25 9.02
CA ILE A 123 -20.21 -0.56 8.28
C ILE A 123 -21.57 -1.24 8.42
N ASN A 124 -21.63 -2.56 8.58
CA ASN A 124 -22.89 -3.28 8.76
C ASN A 124 -23.54 -2.91 10.09
N TYR A 125 -22.76 -2.78 11.16
CA TYR A 125 -23.28 -2.33 12.46
C TYR A 125 -23.70 -0.86 12.41
N VAL A 126 -22.98 -0.01 11.68
CA VAL A 126 -23.39 1.39 11.48
C VAL A 126 -24.74 1.46 10.78
N LEU A 127 -24.93 0.71 9.69
CA LEU A 127 -26.18 0.67 8.95
C LEU A 127 -27.35 0.16 9.81
N ILE A 128 -27.15 -0.92 10.56
CA ILE A 128 -28.18 -1.45 11.46
C ILE A 128 -28.55 -0.42 12.54
N TYR A 129 -27.56 0.20 13.17
CA TYR A 129 -27.75 1.22 14.19
C TYR A 129 -28.50 2.44 13.64
N GLU A 130 -28.09 2.95 12.47
CA GLU A 130 -28.74 4.06 11.78
C GLU A 130 -30.20 3.75 11.46
N ILE A 131 -30.48 2.57 10.92
CA ILE A 131 -31.85 2.15 10.58
C ILE A 131 -32.71 2.11 11.85
N ILE A 132 -32.22 1.48 12.92
CA ILE A 132 -32.97 1.36 14.18
C ILE A 132 -33.27 2.73 14.78
N ILE A 133 -32.25 3.60 14.91
CA ILE A 133 -32.44 4.92 15.52
C ILE A 133 -33.35 5.81 14.66
N ASN A 134 -33.19 5.80 13.34
CA ASN A 134 -34.06 6.59 12.46
C ASN A 134 -35.51 6.08 12.52
N VAL A 135 -35.75 4.77 12.51
CA VAL A 135 -37.11 4.20 12.64
C VAL A 135 -37.75 4.62 13.97
N LEU A 136 -37.01 4.54 15.07
CA LEU A 136 -37.50 4.97 16.38
C LEU A 136 -37.75 6.48 16.43
N ALA A 137 -36.87 7.29 15.83
CA ALA A 137 -37.01 8.74 15.77
C ALA A 137 -38.23 9.17 14.93
N ILE A 138 -38.48 8.48 13.81
CA ILE A 138 -39.66 8.68 12.97
C ILE A 138 -40.92 8.31 13.76
N ALA A 139 -40.95 7.14 14.40
CA ALA A 139 -42.07 6.70 15.21
C ALA A 139 -42.40 7.70 16.34
N ALA A 140 -41.37 8.18 17.06
CA ALA A 140 -41.52 9.21 18.08
C ALA A 140 -42.14 10.50 17.51
N ALA A 141 -41.70 10.96 16.34
CA ALA A 141 -42.22 12.17 15.70
C ALA A 141 -43.70 12.06 15.29
N PHE A 142 -44.17 10.88 14.90
CA PHE A 142 -45.58 10.64 14.54
C PHE A 142 -46.50 10.55 15.76
N LEU A 143 -46.01 10.02 16.90
CA LEU A 143 -46.80 9.85 18.12
C LEU A 143 -47.05 11.16 18.88
N VAL A 144 -46.25 12.21 18.64
CA VAL A 144 -46.42 13.53 19.28
C VAL A 144 -47.64 14.24 18.71
N LYS A 145 -48.67 14.50 19.52
CA LYS A 145 -49.91 15.15 19.06
C LYS A 145 -49.74 16.64 18.70
N SER A 146 -48.95 17.39 19.46
CA SER A 146 -48.77 18.84 19.31
C SER A 146 -47.28 19.22 19.29
N PRO A 147 -46.62 19.14 18.13
CA PRO A 147 -45.17 19.30 18.06
C PRO A 147 -44.76 20.78 18.05
N HIS A 148 -43.74 21.14 18.85
CA HIS A 148 -43.12 22.46 18.85
C HIS A 148 -42.31 22.73 17.58
N THR A 149 -41.62 21.70 17.08
CA THR A 149 -40.89 21.74 15.79
C THR A 149 -41.72 21.07 14.70
N ASN A 150 -41.79 21.68 13.52
CA ASN A 150 -42.48 21.05 12.38
C ASN A 150 -41.84 19.69 12.03
N ARG A 151 -42.67 18.65 11.98
CA ARG A 151 -42.26 17.27 11.67
C ARG A 151 -41.50 17.17 10.35
N ILE A 152 -41.90 17.95 9.34
CA ILE A 152 -41.28 17.91 8.01
C ILE A 152 -39.82 18.38 8.08
N TYR A 153 -39.55 19.48 8.79
CA TYR A 153 -38.17 19.97 8.96
C TYR A 153 -37.30 18.97 9.71
N TYR A 154 -37.81 18.41 10.81
CA TYR A 154 -37.09 17.40 11.60
C TYR A 154 -36.75 16.14 10.77
N LEU A 155 -37.74 15.60 10.05
CA LEU A 155 -37.53 14.42 9.21
C LEU A 155 -36.59 14.70 8.04
N SER A 156 -36.70 15.88 7.40
CA SER A 156 -35.77 16.27 6.33
C SER A 156 -34.32 16.37 6.81
N PHE A 157 -34.12 16.87 8.04
CA PHE A 157 -32.80 16.97 8.65
C PHE A 157 -32.21 15.59 8.99
N LEU A 158 -33.01 14.70 9.56
CA LEU A 158 -32.60 13.31 9.83
C LEU A 158 -32.20 12.56 8.56
N ILE A 159 -33.01 12.67 7.51
CA ILE A 159 -32.73 12.03 6.22
C ILE A 159 -31.45 12.62 5.62
N GLY A 160 -31.29 13.95 5.65
CA GLY A 160 -30.10 14.63 5.12
C GLY A 160 -28.81 14.16 5.80
N ILE A 161 -28.80 14.06 7.13
CA ILE A 161 -27.63 13.59 7.88
C ILE A 161 -27.36 12.11 7.61
N SER A 162 -28.40 11.27 7.57
CA SER A 162 -28.25 9.83 7.29
C SER A 162 -27.66 9.59 5.88
N VAL A 163 -28.14 10.34 4.87
CA VAL A 163 -27.61 10.28 3.50
C VAL A 163 -26.16 10.77 3.45
N PHE A 164 -25.85 11.90 4.09
CA PHE A 164 -24.49 12.42 4.15
C PHE A 164 -23.52 11.41 4.78
N LEU A 165 -23.91 10.83 5.91
CA LEU A 165 -23.10 9.85 6.63
C LEU A 165 -22.91 8.58 5.82
N TYR A 166 -23.95 8.08 5.15
CA TYR A 166 -23.86 6.95 4.22
C TYR A 166 -22.86 7.22 3.09
N LEU A 167 -22.92 8.40 2.46
CA LEU A 167 -21.98 8.79 1.40
C LEU A 167 -20.55 8.88 1.92
N TYR A 168 -20.35 9.44 3.11
CA TYR A 168 -19.06 9.54 3.78
C TYR A 168 -18.46 8.15 4.07
N LEU A 169 -19.23 7.26 4.70
CA LEU A 169 -18.81 5.89 5.01
C LEU A 169 -18.47 5.11 3.72
N ARG A 170 -19.31 5.23 2.70
CA ARG A 170 -19.08 4.61 1.39
C ARG A 170 -17.79 5.13 0.75
N HIS A 171 -17.54 6.44 0.85
CA HIS A 171 -16.29 7.04 0.35
C HIS A 171 -15.08 6.45 1.08
N MET A 172 -15.10 6.41 2.40
CA MET A 172 -14.02 5.86 3.22
C MET A 172 -13.70 4.40 2.87
N VAL A 173 -14.72 3.53 2.79
CA VAL A 173 -14.53 2.11 2.41
C VAL A 173 -13.93 1.98 1.01
N LYS A 174 -14.37 2.83 0.05
CA LYS A 174 -13.82 2.82 -1.30
C LYS A 174 -12.33 3.22 -1.32
N GLN A 175 -11.92 4.19 -0.50
CA GLN A 175 -10.52 4.60 -0.40
C GLN A 175 -9.66 3.50 0.23
N GLN A 176 -10.13 2.86 1.31
CA GLN A 176 -9.44 1.73 1.92
C GLN A 176 -9.28 0.57 0.94
N LYS A 177 -10.32 0.24 0.19
CA LYS A 177 -10.26 -0.83 -0.83
C LYS A 177 -9.24 -0.52 -1.92
N LYS A 178 -9.24 0.72 -2.44
CA LYS A 178 -8.26 1.16 -3.44
C LYS A 178 -6.82 1.08 -2.91
N LEU A 179 -6.61 1.51 -1.67
CA LEU A 179 -5.30 1.43 -1.02
C LEU A 179 -4.85 -0.03 -0.86
N ALA A 180 -5.73 -0.91 -0.38
CA ALA A 180 -5.45 -2.33 -0.21
C ALA A 180 -5.17 -3.04 -1.54
N GLU A 181 -5.92 -2.71 -2.60
CA GLU A 181 -5.68 -3.21 -3.96
C GLU A 181 -4.33 -2.73 -4.49
N SER A 182 -4.01 -1.45 -4.33
CA SER A 182 -2.71 -0.88 -4.74
C SER A 182 -1.54 -1.54 -3.99
N GLN A 183 -1.64 -1.70 -2.67
CA GLN A 183 -0.64 -2.38 -1.85
C GLN A 183 -0.48 -3.86 -2.25
N SER A 184 -1.58 -4.57 -2.48
CA SER A 184 -1.53 -5.98 -2.91
C SER A 184 -0.89 -6.13 -4.29
N LYS A 185 -1.21 -5.23 -5.22
CA LYS A 185 -0.60 -5.18 -6.56
C LYS A 185 0.90 -4.89 -6.47
N MET A 186 1.32 -3.91 -5.68
CA MET A 186 2.73 -3.59 -5.45
C MET A 186 3.50 -4.80 -4.88
N LYS A 187 2.96 -5.44 -3.83
CA LYS A 187 3.57 -6.63 -3.22
C LYS A 187 3.67 -7.80 -4.19
N ALA A 188 2.66 -8.01 -5.03
CA ALA A 188 2.68 -9.07 -6.05
C ALA A 188 3.74 -8.80 -7.12
N ILE A 189 3.86 -7.56 -7.60
CA ILE A 189 4.90 -7.16 -8.57
C ILE A 189 6.29 -7.40 -7.97
N ILE A 190 6.56 -6.86 -6.78
CA ILE A 190 7.87 -6.99 -6.12
C ILE A 190 8.22 -8.47 -5.88
N SER A 191 7.25 -9.29 -5.44
CA SER A 191 7.48 -10.72 -5.15
C SER A 191 7.67 -11.58 -6.40
N ALA A 192 7.22 -11.11 -7.57
CA ALA A 192 7.38 -11.80 -8.84
C ALA A 192 8.68 -11.40 -9.58
N MET A 193 9.36 -10.35 -9.14
CA MET A 193 10.63 -9.93 -9.72
C MET A 193 11.75 -10.90 -9.31
N PRO A 194 12.62 -11.31 -10.25
CA PRO A 194 13.80 -12.12 -9.97
C PRO A 194 14.97 -11.29 -9.40
N ASP A 195 14.79 -9.97 -9.28
CA ASP A 195 15.81 -9.02 -8.84
C ASP A 195 15.68 -8.75 -7.32
N MET A 196 16.79 -8.40 -6.67
CA MET A 196 16.77 -7.96 -5.27
C MET A 196 16.31 -6.50 -5.20
N VAL A 197 15.39 -6.18 -4.31
CA VAL A 197 14.88 -4.81 -4.11
C VAL A 197 15.21 -4.36 -2.71
N PHE A 198 15.80 -3.17 -2.58
CA PHE A 198 16.11 -2.53 -1.29
C PHE A 198 15.49 -1.14 -1.26
N VAL A 199 14.85 -0.80 -0.15
CA VAL A 199 14.43 0.56 0.17
C VAL A 199 15.42 1.11 1.19
N LEU A 200 16.04 2.23 0.85
CA LEU A 200 17.14 2.85 1.58
C LEU A 200 16.75 4.25 2.05
N ASP A 201 17.21 4.65 3.23
CA ASP A 201 17.14 6.05 3.67
C ASP A 201 18.25 6.92 3.06
N ASP A 202 18.26 8.21 3.39
CA ASP A 202 19.26 9.21 2.97
C ASP A 202 20.70 8.89 3.40
N LYS A 203 20.87 7.99 4.38
CA LYS A 203 22.15 7.53 4.92
C LYS A 203 22.52 6.13 4.41
N GLY A 204 21.71 5.54 3.54
CA GLY A 204 21.92 4.20 3.00
C GLY A 204 21.65 3.07 4.00
N VAL A 205 20.79 3.28 4.99
CA VAL A 205 20.26 2.24 5.87
C VAL A 205 19.13 1.50 5.17
N VAL A 206 19.15 0.17 5.21
CA VAL A 206 18.09 -0.66 4.63
C VAL A 206 16.84 -0.60 5.51
N MET A 207 15.79 0.02 4.99
CA MET A 207 14.48 0.12 5.64
C MET A 207 13.62 -1.11 5.33
N GLU A 208 13.59 -1.51 4.06
CA GLU A 208 12.88 -2.70 3.59
C GLU A 208 13.73 -3.41 2.53
N CYS A 209 13.56 -4.72 2.42
CA CYS A 209 14.17 -5.47 1.32
C CYS A 209 13.30 -6.65 0.89
N SER A 210 13.31 -6.93 -0.42
CA SER A 210 12.74 -8.12 -1.03
C SER A 210 13.86 -8.86 -1.76
N LEU A 211 14.06 -10.13 -1.41
CA LEU A 211 15.06 -10.98 -2.03
C LEU A 211 14.36 -12.08 -2.85
N PRO A 212 15.00 -12.56 -3.93
CA PRO A 212 14.54 -13.73 -4.66
C PRO A 212 14.37 -14.95 -3.74
N LYS A 213 13.47 -15.87 -4.11
CA LYS A 213 13.13 -17.05 -3.30
C LYS A 213 14.31 -17.98 -3.02
N GLU A 214 15.40 -17.88 -3.79
CA GLU A 214 16.63 -18.64 -3.55
C GLU A 214 17.35 -18.20 -2.27
N TYR A 215 17.11 -16.98 -1.79
CA TYR A 215 17.71 -16.47 -0.56
C TYR A 215 16.85 -16.77 0.67
N PRO A 216 17.43 -17.23 1.79
CA PRO A 216 16.68 -17.46 3.02
C PRO A 216 16.03 -16.19 3.54
N THR A 217 14.78 -16.28 4.00
CA THR A 217 14.03 -15.15 4.60
C THR A 217 14.73 -14.56 5.84
N GLN A 218 15.58 -15.33 6.51
CA GLN A 218 16.37 -14.83 7.63
C GLN A 218 17.39 -13.77 7.18
N LYS A 219 17.91 -13.90 5.95
CA LYS A 219 18.91 -12.98 5.40
C LYS A 219 18.33 -11.60 5.15
N SER A 220 17.08 -11.48 4.71
CA SER A 220 16.40 -10.19 4.60
C SER A 220 16.19 -9.54 5.97
N MET A 221 15.82 -10.32 6.98
CA MET A 221 15.62 -9.83 8.35
C MET A 221 16.93 -9.34 8.99
N GLU A 222 18.06 -9.98 8.66
CA GLU A 222 19.40 -9.57 9.11
C GLU A 222 19.95 -8.35 8.38
N MET A 223 19.39 -7.99 7.20
CA MET A 223 19.80 -6.83 6.40
C MET A 223 19.06 -5.56 6.81
N ILE A 224 17.80 -5.66 7.26
CA ILE A 224 17.02 -4.51 7.70
C ILE A 224 17.72 -3.83 8.90
N GLY A 225 17.85 -2.51 8.82
CA GLY A 225 18.51 -1.67 9.82
C GLY A 225 20.03 -1.59 9.69
N LYS A 226 20.66 -2.39 8.82
CA LYS A 226 22.09 -2.27 8.51
C LYS A 226 22.30 -1.27 7.39
N LYS A 227 23.50 -0.69 7.35
CA LYS A 227 23.90 0.17 6.24
C LYS A 227 24.32 -0.70 5.06
N VAL A 228 23.97 -0.27 3.85
CA VAL A 228 24.23 -1.03 2.61
C VAL A 228 25.70 -1.40 2.43
N TYR A 229 26.62 -0.52 2.81
CA TYR A 229 28.07 -0.81 2.73
C TYR A 229 28.55 -1.87 3.74
N GLU A 230 27.79 -2.15 4.81
CA GLU A 230 28.12 -3.22 5.76
C GLU A 230 27.67 -4.59 5.24
N ILE A 231 26.68 -4.59 4.35
CA ILE A 231 26.12 -5.80 3.72
C ILE A 231 26.98 -6.21 2.52
N ILE A 232 27.51 -5.22 1.78
CA ILE A 232 28.26 -5.41 0.56
C ILE A 232 29.75 -5.15 0.87
N THR A 233 30.51 -6.20 1.18
CA THR A 233 31.92 -6.11 1.64
C THR A 233 32.88 -5.55 0.56
N GLU A 234 33.91 -4.83 1.05
CA GLU A 234 35.18 -4.25 0.50
C GLU A 234 35.41 -3.94 -1.00
N GLN A 235 34.65 -4.45 -1.97
CA GLN A 235 34.93 -4.30 -3.41
C GLN A 235 33.92 -3.46 -4.19
N VAL A 236 33.01 -2.74 -3.51
CA VAL A 236 32.07 -1.84 -4.18
C VAL A 236 32.55 -0.39 -4.03
N PRO A 237 32.48 0.43 -5.09
CA PRO A 237 33.01 1.79 -5.05
C PRO A 237 32.39 2.57 -3.89
N ALA A 238 33.23 3.37 -3.21
CA ALA A 238 32.87 4.30 -2.13
C ALA A 238 31.76 5.34 -2.50
N ASN A 239 31.16 5.21 -3.68
CA ASN A 239 30.20 6.11 -4.30
C ASN A 239 28.73 5.76 -4.08
N ILE A 240 28.33 4.66 -3.43
CA ILE A 240 26.88 4.39 -3.23
C ILE A 240 26.19 5.53 -2.48
N LEU A 241 26.80 6.05 -1.40
CA LEU A 241 26.24 7.19 -0.67
C LEU A 241 26.18 8.46 -1.52
N ASN A 242 27.15 8.67 -2.41
CA ASN A 242 27.14 9.78 -3.35
C ASN A 242 26.02 9.63 -4.39
N ILE A 243 25.79 8.40 -4.89
CA ILE A 243 24.70 8.09 -5.81
C ILE A 243 23.34 8.31 -5.12
N ILE A 244 23.16 7.85 -3.88
CA ILE A 244 21.92 8.07 -3.12
C ILE A 244 21.65 9.58 -2.97
N LYS A 245 22.65 10.36 -2.55
CA LYS A 245 22.53 11.82 -2.43
C LYS A 245 22.21 12.49 -3.77
N GLU A 246 22.86 12.06 -4.85
CA GLU A 246 22.62 12.59 -6.19
C GLU A 246 21.20 12.27 -6.69
N VAL A 247 20.72 11.05 -6.46
CA VAL A 247 19.36 10.62 -6.83
C VAL A 247 18.31 11.42 -6.05
N LEU A 248 18.52 11.62 -4.75
CA LEU A 248 17.61 12.40 -3.90
C LEU A 248 17.59 13.90 -4.28
N THR A 249 18.73 14.46 -4.68
CA THR A 249 18.83 15.89 -5.04
C THR A 249 18.36 16.18 -6.47
N THR A 250 18.64 15.28 -7.42
CA THR A 250 18.33 15.50 -8.84
C THR A 250 17.00 14.89 -9.27
N GLY A 251 16.49 13.90 -8.52
CA GLY A 251 15.33 13.09 -8.90
C GLY A 251 15.56 12.16 -10.10
N LYS A 252 16.78 12.13 -10.66
CA LYS A 252 17.12 11.30 -11.83
C LYS A 252 17.58 9.92 -11.38
N THR A 253 17.20 8.90 -12.16
CA THR A 253 17.65 7.54 -11.92
C THR A 253 19.14 7.41 -12.18
N ARG A 254 19.80 6.54 -11.41
CA ARG A 254 21.23 6.24 -11.55
C ARG A 254 21.47 4.75 -11.61
N PHE A 255 22.46 4.38 -12.39
CA PHE A 255 22.83 3.00 -12.67
C PHE A 255 24.28 2.77 -12.24
N LEU A 256 24.56 1.58 -11.72
CA LEU A 256 25.89 1.13 -11.32
C LEU A 256 26.05 -0.36 -11.65
N GLU A 257 27.05 -0.70 -12.46
CA GLU A 257 27.56 -2.07 -12.57
C GLU A 257 28.75 -2.27 -11.64
N TYR A 258 28.76 -3.38 -10.91
CA TYR A 258 29.88 -3.75 -10.05
C TYR A 258 30.07 -5.27 -10.01
N SER A 259 31.29 -5.70 -9.72
CA SER A 259 31.60 -7.11 -9.47
C SER A 259 31.79 -7.34 -7.99
N HIS A 260 31.25 -8.43 -7.47
CA HIS A 260 31.37 -8.79 -6.06
C HIS A 260 31.62 -10.29 -5.93
N ASN A 261 32.53 -10.64 -5.02
CA ASN A 261 32.90 -12.03 -4.80
C ASN A 261 31.93 -12.67 -3.80
N VAL A 262 31.07 -13.55 -4.29
CA VAL A 262 30.04 -14.23 -3.48
C VAL A 262 30.42 -15.70 -3.39
N ASN A 263 30.70 -16.18 -2.17
CA ASN A 263 31.10 -17.57 -1.91
C ASN A 263 32.33 -18.05 -2.72
N GLY A 264 33.26 -17.14 -3.03
CA GLY A 264 34.48 -17.45 -3.80
C GLY A 264 34.31 -17.37 -5.33
N GLU A 265 33.11 -17.06 -5.82
CA GLU A 265 32.82 -16.84 -7.23
C GLU A 265 32.64 -15.34 -7.52
N THR A 266 33.31 -14.82 -8.55
CA THR A 266 33.13 -13.42 -8.97
C THR A 266 31.82 -13.29 -9.73
N ARG A 267 30.85 -12.57 -9.15
CA ARG A 267 29.56 -12.28 -9.76
C ARG A 267 29.48 -10.82 -10.18
N CYS A 268 28.75 -10.56 -11.25
CA CYS A 268 28.50 -9.22 -11.77
C CYS A 268 27.06 -8.83 -11.44
N PHE A 269 26.90 -7.66 -10.84
CA PHE A 269 25.61 -7.10 -10.45
C PHE A 269 25.38 -5.76 -11.15
N GLU A 270 24.13 -5.54 -11.52
CA GLU A 270 23.61 -4.25 -11.99
C GLU A 270 22.68 -3.69 -10.91
N ALA A 271 22.93 -2.47 -10.45
CA ALA A 271 22.08 -1.77 -9.48
C ALA A 271 21.50 -0.48 -10.07
N ASN A 272 20.17 -0.37 -10.02
CA ASN A 272 19.41 0.81 -10.44
C ASN A 272 18.78 1.51 -9.24
N PHE A 273 19.05 2.81 -9.11
CA PHE A 273 18.60 3.67 -8.01
C PHE A 273 17.58 4.69 -8.50
N ALA A 274 16.47 4.83 -7.77
CA ALA A 274 15.43 5.83 -8.03
C ALA A 274 14.88 6.40 -6.72
N ALA A 275 14.56 7.71 -6.70
CA ALA A 275 13.94 8.33 -5.53
C ALA A 275 12.48 7.88 -5.40
N ILE A 276 12.06 7.49 -4.19
CA ILE A 276 10.65 7.30 -3.84
C ILE A 276 10.05 8.64 -3.41
N ASP A 277 10.79 9.35 -2.57
CA ASP A 277 10.49 10.69 -2.07
C ASP A 277 11.82 11.45 -1.78
N ASN A 278 11.76 12.55 -1.03
CA ASN A 278 12.92 13.40 -0.72
C ASN A 278 13.89 12.78 0.30
N CYS A 279 13.58 11.62 0.88
CA CYS A 279 14.34 10.98 1.95
C CYS A 279 14.62 9.49 1.71
N GLN A 280 13.96 8.89 0.73
CA GLN A 280 14.04 7.45 0.45
C GLN A 280 14.39 7.16 -1.00
N VAL A 281 15.22 6.14 -1.20
CA VAL A 281 15.65 5.64 -2.50
C VAL A 281 15.33 4.15 -2.59
N VAL A 282 14.79 3.71 -3.73
CA VAL A 282 14.71 2.29 -4.08
C VAL A 282 15.93 1.91 -4.91
N SER A 283 16.55 0.78 -4.56
CA SER A 283 17.64 0.15 -5.31
C SER A 283 17.18 -1.24 -5.78
N ILE A 284 17.18 -1.46 -7.09
CA ILE A 284 16.92 -2.76 -7.71
C ILE A 284 18.25 -3.34 -8.17
N VAL A 285 18.63 -4.50 -7.67
CA VAL A 285 19.90 -5.18 -7.94
C VAL A 285 19.65 -6.48 -8.67
N ARG A 286 20.17 -6.58 -9.89
CA ARG A 286 20.08 -7.76 -10.77
C ARG A 286 21.43 -8.45 -10.86
N ASP A 287 21.43 -9.78 -10.80
CA ASP A 287 22.61 -10.60 -11.12
C ASP A 287 22.71 -10.78 -12.65
N ILE A 288 23.77 -10.24 -13.24
CA ILE A 288 24.03 -10.28 -14.69
C ILE A 288 25.20 -11.20 -15.04
N THR A 289 25.65 -12.05 -14.10
CA THR A 289 26.80 -12.94 -14.27
C THR A 289 26.60 -13.93 -15.42
N SER A 290 25.44 -14.58 -15.49
CA SER A 290 25.10 -15.51 -16.58
C SER A 290 25.08 -14.81 -17.94
N HIS A 291 24.54 -13.61 -17.99
CA HIS A 291 24.48 -12.81 -19.23
C HIS A 291 25.88 -12.43 -19.71
N LYS A 292 26.71 -11.85 -18.83
CA LYS A 292 28.10 -11.45 -19.15
C LYS A 292 28.95 -12.66 -19.55
N SER A 293 28.82 -13.79 -18.85
CA SER A 293 29.58 -15.00 -19.17
C SER A 293 29.17 -15.63 -20.50
N MET A 294 27.88 -15.62 -20.85
CA MET A 294 27.39 -16.04 -22.16
C MET A 294 27.92 -15.12 -23.27
N GLU A 295 27.87 -13.80 -23.07
CA GLU A 295 28.38 -12.82 -24.02
C GLU A 295 29.89 -12.99 -24.24
N GLN A 296 30.67 -13.15 -23.16
CA GLN A 296 32.12 -13.38 -23.25
C GLN A 296 32.44 -14.72 -23.93
N LYS A 297 31.68 -15.78 -23.64
CA LYS A 297 31.85 -17.08 -24.30
C LYS A 297 31.53 -17.00 -25.78
N LEU A 298 30.48 -16.26 -26.17
CA LEU A 298 30.15 -16.01 -27.57
C LEU A 298 31.29 -15.28 -28.27
N LYS A 299 31.75 -14.14 -27.72
CA LYS A 299 32.88 -13.37 -28.28
C LYS A 299 34.15 -14.21 -28.40
N LYS A 300 34.46 -15.04 -27.39
CA LYS A 300 35.63 -15.93 -27.43
C LYS A 300 35.49 -17.02 -28.49
N ASN A 301 34.29 -17.58 -28.66
CA ASN A 301 34.01 -18.57 -29.69
C ASN A 301 34.08 -17.97 -31.09
N GLU A 302 33.52 -16.77 -31.31
CA GLU A 302 33.63 -16.03 -32.57
C GLU A 302 35.09 -15.72 -32.91
N ALA A 303 35.86 -15.20 -31.96
CA ALA A 303 37.30 -14.94 -32.16
C ALA A 303 38.08 -16.23 -32.48
N LYS A 304 37.74 -17.34 -31.80
CA LYS A 304 38.34 -18.65 -32.07
C LYS A 304 37.96 -19.18 -33.46
N TYR A 305 36.69 -19.10 -33.84
CA TYR A 305 36.22 -19.50 -35.17
C TYR A 305 36.90 -18.68 -36.26
N ARG A 306 36.91 -17.35 -36.12
CA ARG A 306 37.56 -16.43 -37.05
C ARG A 306 39.04 -16.73 -37.19
N SER A 307 39.76 -16.95 -36.08
CA SER A 307 41.17 -17.32 -36.11
C SER A 307 41.41 -18.68 -36.80
N LEU A 308 40.60 -19.70 -36.51
CA LEU A 308 40.72 -21.00 -37.18
C LEU A 308 40.41 -20.91 -38.67
N PHE A 309 39.39 -20.12 -39.05
CA PHE A 309 39.00 -19.89 -40.43
C PHE A 309 40.08 -19.15 -41.21
N GLU A 310 40.58 -18.03 -40.69
CA GLU A 310 41.62 -17.20 -41.32
C GLU A 310 42.98 -17.91 -41.43
N ASN A 311 43.34 -18.75 -40.46
CA ASN A 311 44.63 -19.45 -40.44
C ASN A 311 44.55 -20.90 -40.98
N MET A 312 43.42 -21.31 -41.56
CA MET A 312 43.31 -22.62 -42.19
C MET A 312 44.11 -22.63 -43.50
N HIS A 313 45.04 -23.58 -43.64
CA HIS A 313 45.88 -23.71 -44.85
C HIS A 313 45.10 -24.21 -46.08
N ASN A 314 43.95 -24.85 -45.87
CA ASN A 314 43.10 -25.31 -46.96
C ASN A 314 42.20 -24.18 -47.45
N CYS A 315 42.01 -24.07 -48.77
CA CYS A 315 41.00 -23.19 -49.34
C CYS A 315 39.61 -23.56 -48.81
N PHE A 316 38.91 -22.58 -48.26
CA PHE A 316 37.55 -22.73 -47.78
C PHE A 316 36.67 -21.60 -48.32
N ALA A 317 35.51 -21.96 -48.85
CA ALA A 317 34.48 -21.05 -49.28
C ALA A 317 33.11 -21.55 -48.81
N HIS A 318 32.39 -20.69 -48.10
CA HIS A 318 31.01 -20.94 -47.68
C HIS A 318 30.05 -20.38 -48.74
N HIS A 319 29.18 -21.24 -49.25
CA HIS A 319 28.24 -20.88 -50.30
C HIS A 319 26.79 -21.11 -49.87
N ARG A 320 25.89 -20.23 -50.32
CA ARG A 320 24.45 -20.46 -50.28
C ARG A 320 24.00 -20.97 -51.64
N ILE A 321 23.32 -22.10 -51.66
CA ILE A 321 22.68 -22.61 -52.88
C ILE A 321 21.43 -21.75 -53.17
N ILE A 322 21.32 -21.27 -54.41
CA ILE A 322 20.15 -20.57 -54.92
C ILE A 322 19.30 -21.59 -55.69
N VAL A 323 18.03 -21.69 -55.32
CA VAL A 323 17.06 -22.60 -55.95
C VAL A 323 16.02 -21.82 -56.77
N ASN A 324 15.46 -22.46 -57.79
CA ASN A 324 14.34 -21.92 -58.56
C ASN A 324 12.98 -22.21 -57.88
N GLU A 325 11.87 -21.82 -58.52
CA GLU A 325 10.50 -22.02 -58.01
C GLU A 325 10.14 -23.51 -57.79
N ASP A 326 10.78 -24.43 -58.52
CA ASP A 326 10.63 -25.89 -58.35
C ASP A 326 11.59 -26.48 -57.29
N ASN A 327 12.24 -25.62 -56.49
CA ASN A 327 13.22 -26.00 -55.46
C ASN A 327 14.46 -26.74 -56.01
N LYS A 328 14.79 -26.54 -57.30
CA LYS A 328 16.00 -27.11 -57.92
C LYS A 328 17.16 -26.11 -57.84
N PRO A 329 18.38 -26.57 -57.49
CA PRO A 329 19.56 -25.71 -57.42
C PRO A 329 19.93 -25.19 -58.80
N VAL A 330 19.99 -23.86 -58.95
CA VAL A 330 20.31 -23.18 -60.22
C VAL A 330 21.59 -22.37 -60.17
N ASP A 331 22.02 -21.94 -58.98
CA ASP A 331 23.25 -21.14 -58.81
C ASP A 331 23.73 -21.23 -57.36
N TYR A 332 24.87 -20.61 -57.05
CA TYR A 332 25.34 -20.44 -55.68
C TYR A 332 25.97 -19.06 -55.46
N GLU A 333 25.74 -18.52 -54.26
CA GLU A 333 26.22 -17.23 -53.79
C GLU A 333 27.38 -17.45 -52.82
N PHE A 334 28.47 -16.71 -52.98
CA PHE A 334 29.58 -16.71 -52.02
C PHE A 334 29.18 -15.92 -50.77
N LEU A 335 29.14 -16.59 -49.62
CA LEU A 335 28.85 -15.95 -48.34
C LEU A 335 30.11 -15.56 -47.59
N GLU A 336 31.17 -16.36 -47.68
CA GLU A 336 32.42 -16.10 -46.96
C GLU A 336 33.55 -16.94 -47.57
N VAL A 337 34.76 -16.41 -47.65
CA VAL A 337 35.96 -17.18 -48.04
C VAL A 337 37.10 -16.92 -47.06
N ASN A 338 37.97 -17.90 -46.88
CA ASN A 338 39.12 -17.75 -45.99
C ASN A 338 40.35 -17.18 -46.71
N ARG A 339 41.37 -16.79 -45.94
CA ARG A 339 42.62 -16.23 -46.48
C ARG A 339 43.34 -17.17 -47.44
N ALA A 340 43.37 -18.48 -47.17
CA ALA A 340 43.96 -19.44 -48.09
C ALA A 340 43.26 -19.41 -49.46
N PHE A 341 41.92 -19.33 -49.50
CA PHE A 341 41.19 -19.17 -50.76
C PHE A 341 41.68 -17.93 -51.53
N GLU A 342 41.84 -16.78 -50.86
CA GLU A 342 42.36 -15.57 -51.51
C GLU A 342 43.78 -15.76 -52.04
N GLU A 343 44.68 -16.37 -51.25
CA GLU A 343 46.08 -16.59 -51.63
C GLU A 343 46.22 -17.59 -52.80
N TYR A 344 45.42 -18.66 -52.82
CA TYR A 344 45.47 -19.68 -53.87
C TYR A 344 44.75 -19.26 -55.15
N THR A 345 43.64 -18.52 -55.06
CA THR A 345 42.84 -18.13 -56.24
C THR A 345 43.18 -16.73 -56.76
N GLY A 346 43.80 -15.88 -55.93
CA GLY A 346 44.06 -14.47 -56.21
C GLY A 346 42.84 -13.56 -56.07
N ILE A 347 41.68 -14.10 -55.67
CA ILE A 347 40.42 -13.36 -55.59
C ILE A 347 40.15 -12.95 -54.14
N LYS A 348 39.98 -11.65 -53.89
CA LYS A 348 39.69 -11.13 -52.54
C LYS A 348 38.25 -11.38 -52.13
N SER A 349 38.01 -11.68 -50.85
CA SER A 349 36.69 -11.88 -50.26
C SER A 349 35.74 -10.71 -50.53
N GLU A 350 36.25 -9.47 -50.46
CA GLU A 350 35.47 -8.24 -50.72
C GLU A 350 34.93 -8.18 -52.16
N GLU A 351 35.61 -8.83 -53.11
CA GLU A 351 35.24 -8.80 -54.52
C GLU A 351 34.19 -9.86 -54.89
N ILE A 352 34.04 -10.90 -54.07
CA ILE A 352 33.13 -12.03 -54.33
C ILE A 352 32.00 -12.18 -53.31
N TYR A 353 32.08 -11.53 -52.15
CA TYR A 353 31.01 -11.55 -51.16
C TYR A 353 29.66 -11.14 -51.78
N GLY A 354 28.66 -12.00 -51.68
CA GLY A 354 27.31 -11.79 -52.22
C GLY A 354 27.20 -11.94 -53.75
N LYS A 355 28.28 -12.29 -54.46
CA LYS A 355 28.22 -12.58 -55.91
C LYS A 355 27.78 -14.01 -56.16
N LYS A 356 27.07 -14.19 -57.28
CA LYS A 356 26.71 -15.50 -57.79
C LYS A 356 27.78 -16.01 -58.75
N CYS A 357 27.95 -17.32 -58.81
CA CYS A 357 28.99 -17.89 -59.66
C CYS A 357 28.64 -17.87 -61.15
N LEU A 358 27.36 -18.04 -61.50
CA LEU A 358 26.92 -18.21 -62.89
C LEU A 358 26.40 -16.92 -63.53
N SER A 359 26.56 -15.76 -62.88
CA SER A 359 26.03 -14.46 -63.34
C SER A 359 27.07 -13.53 -63.94
#